data_AF-A0A4Y7Q369-F1
#
_entry.id   AF-A0A4Y7Q369-F1
#
_cell.length_a   1.000
_cell.length_b   1.000
_cell.length_c   1.000
_cell.angle_alpha   90.00
_cell.angle_beta   90.00
_cell.angle_gamma   90.00
#
_symmetry.space_group_name_H-M   'P 1'
#
loop_
_entity.id
_entity.type
_entity.pdbx_description
1 polymer ?
#
loop_
_entity_poly.entity_id
_entity_poly.type
_entity_poly.pdbx_seq_one_letter_code
_entity_poly.pdbx_strand_id
1 'polypeptide(L)'
;MLSPDLNFPFLSHIRIRTCNIFPTAQALLSQLTTVELRFLSSFELHLAEFSCVLHQMRCLQHLSITLEGCLHPSLHVRRLSAPDFRSVPINTLSLIIKDMTRGDVARAMFNALSFLRPSHCTLSLDNLVVNDPLEFFWDGVHADPLVLFPYGLSITVTVYHTVTNGWDPGFDLLAALANSCDIVEEIYIQAPGSAVLGFAAYSDNLVKHYPAFIQLRYCDHLSEDALEKLMKNFLFGEGTGLQSLEIISCVGISVRLLERLHEKFGARFYYRS
;
A
#
# COMPACT_ATOMS: atom_id res chain seq x y z
N MET A 1 -18.68 -11.55 24.73
CA MET A 1 -18.34 -12.99 24.59
C MET A 1 -19.37 -13.62 23.67
N LEU A 2 -18.94 -14.17 22.53
CA LEU A 2 -19.80 -15.00 21.69
C LEU A 2 -19.85 -16.42 22.30
N SER A 3 -21.02 -17.06 22.26
CA SER A 3 -21.21 -18.42 22.77
C SER A 3 -20.33 -19.41 21.99
N PRO A 4 -19.65 -20.37 22.65
CA PRO A 4 -18.75 -21.34 21.99
C PRO A 4 -19.44 -22.29 21.00
N ASP A 5 -20.78 -22.37 20.99
CA ASP A 5 -21.53 -23.35 20.19
C ASP A 5 -22.16 -22.79 18.90
N LEU A 6 -21.75 -21.59 18.47
CA LEU A 6 -22.23 -21.00 17.23
C LEU A 6 -21.58 -21.64 16.00
N ASN A 7 -22.15 -22.76 15.53
CA ASN A 7 -21.79 -23.38 14.27
C ASN A 7 -22.50 -22.67 13.10
N PHE A 8 -21.76 -21.86 12.35
CA PHE A 8 -22.26 -21.22 11.13
C PHE A 8 -21.54 -21.79 9.90
N PRO A 9 -21.94 -22.96 9.38
CA PRO A 9 -21.19 -23.68 8.34
C PRO A 9 -21.06 -22.94 6.99
N PHE A 10 -21.73 -21.81 6.83
CA PHE A 10 -21.72 -20.99 5.61
C PHE A 10 -21.22 -19.57 5.84
N LEU A 11 -20.66 -19.26 7.02
CA LEU A 11 -20.12 -17.93 7.28
C LEU A 11 -18.76 -17.77 6.57
N SER A 12 -18.79 -17.19 5.38
CA SER A 12 -17.61 -16.87 4.57
C SER A 12 -17.16 -15.40 4.71
N HIS A 13 -18.05 -14.54 5.18
CA HIS A 13 -17.80 -13.09 5.31
C HIS A 13 -18.03 -12.63 6.74
N ILE A 14 -17.08 -11.88 7.29
CA ILE A 14 -17.25 -11.21 8.59
C ILE A 14 -16.80 -9.75 8.50
N ARG A 15 -17.58 -8.89 9.17
CA ARG A 15 -17.27 -7.47 9.34
C ARG A 15 -17.29 -7.10 10.81
N ILE A 16 -16.15 -6.66 11.33
CA ILE A 16 -15.96 -6.29 12.72
C ILE A 16 -15.64 -4.79 12.79
N ARG A 17 -16.57 -4.01 13.35
CA ARG A 17 -16.45 -2.53 13.40
C ARG A 17 -15.58 -2.02 14.55
N THR A 18 -15.42 -2.81 15.60
CA THR A 18 -14.62 -2.49 16.80
C THR A 18 -13.98 -3.78 17.25
N CYS A 19 -12.70 -3.96 16.91
CA CYS A 19 -12.03 -5.22 17.16
C CYS A 19 -11.20 -5.14 18.43
N ASN A 20 -11.73 -5.74 19.51
CA ASN A 20 -11.00 -5.95 20.76
C ASN A 20 -10.87 -7.45 21.06
N ILE A 21 -11.67 -8.28 20.39
CA ILE A 21 -11.79 -9.70 20.63
C ILE A 21 -11.91 -10.38 19.28
N PHE A 22 -10.97 -11.26 18.98
CA PHE A 22 -11.05 -12.12 17.82
C PHE A 22 -11.85 -13.39 18.15
N PRO A 23 -12.63 -13.92 17.19
CA PRO A 23 -13.21 -15.25 17.35
C PRO A 23 -12.07 -16.27 17.55
N THR A 24 -12.13 -17.07 18.61
CA THR A 24 -11.17 -18.16 18.86
C THR A 24 -11.64 -19.50 18.29
N ALA A 25 -12.86 -19.55 17.75
CA ALA A 25 -13.42 -20.75 17.15
C ALA A 25 -12.72 -21.08 15.82
N GLN A 26 -11.73 -21.98 15.90
CA GLN A 26 -10.87 -22.34 14.77
C GLN A 26 -11.65 -22.80 13.52
N ALA A 27 -12.73 -23.57 13.71
CA ALA A 27 -13.59 -24.03 12.61
C ALA A 27 -14.16 -22.84 11.81
N LEU A 28 -14.66 -21.82 12.52
CA LEU A 28 -15.21 -20.60 11.91
C LEU A 28 -14.13 -19.83 11.14
N LEU A 29 -12.91 -19.73 11.69
CA LEU A 29 -11.83 -18.97 11.05
C LEU A 29 -11.40 -19.60 9.71
N SER A 30 -11.33 -20.93 9.66
CA SER A 30 -10.82 -21.64 8.48
C SER A 30 -11.69 -21.51 7.22
N GLN A 31 -12.98 -21.17 7.37
CA GLN A 31 -13.95 -21.00 6.27
C GLN A 31 -14.11 -19.54 5.83
N LEU A 32 -13.54 -18.57 6.55
CA LEU A 32 -13.66 -17.16 6.18
C LEU A 32 -12.85 -16.87 4.93
N THR A 33 -13.53 -16.33 3.91
CA THR A 33 -12.94 -15.87 2.65
C THR A 33 -12.81 -14.35 2.62
N THR A 34 -13.66 -13.63 3.35
CA THR A 34 -13.66 -12.16 3.39
C THR A 34 -13.72 -11.67 4.82
N VAL A 35 -12.80 -10.78 5.18
CA VAL A 35 -12.70 -10.20 6.51
C VAL A 35 -12.52 -8.70 6.42
N GLU A 36 -13.40 -7.95 7.09
CA GLU A 36 -13.31 -6.49 7.23
C GLU A 36 -13.16 -6.12 8.70
N LEU A 37 -12.07 -5.41 9.03
CA LEU A 37 -11.74 -5.01 10.39
C LEU A 37 -11.58 -3.49 10.48
N ARG A 38 -12.09 -2.89 11.56
CA ARG A 38 -11.84 -1.49 11.90
C ARG A 38 -11.34 -1.38 13.33
N PHE A 39 -10.21 -0.69 13.49
CA PHE A 39 -9.55 -0.38 14.75
C PHE A 39 -9.66 1.12 15.00
N LEU A 40 -10.10 1.48 16.20
CA LEU A 40 -10.33 2.86 16.62
C LEU A 40 -9.35 3.23 17.74
N SER A 41 -9.08 4.53 17.89
CA SER A 41 -8.17 5.13 18.87
C SER A 41 -8.31 4.65 20.32
N SER A 42 -9.51 4.21 20.71
CA SER A 42 -9.83 3.79 22.08
C SER A 42 -9.35 2.38 22.45
N PHE A 43 -8.77 1.62 21.52
CA PHE A 43 -8.46 0.21 21.72
C PHE A 43 -6.98 -0.10 21.56
N GLU A 44 -6.45 -0.93 22.46
CA GLU A 44 -5.13 -1.51 22.30
C GLU A 44 -5.14 -2.51 21.13
N LEU A 45 -4.25 -2.29 20.18
CA LEU A 45 -4.06 -3.17 19.02
C LEU A 45 -3.24 -4.38 19.43
N HIS A 46 -3.88 -5.49 19.81
CA HIS A 46 -3.22 -6.77 20.08
C HIS A 46 -2.75 -7.45 18.79
N LEU A 47 -1.72 -6.91 18.14
CA LEU A 47 -1.24 -7.33 16.82
C LEU A 47 -0.74 -8.78 16.79
N ALA A 48 -0.19 -9.27 17.90
CA ALA A 48 0.24 -10.67 18.00
C ALA A 48 -0.95 -11.64 17.92
N GLU A 49 -2.04 -11.34 18.63
CA GLU A 49 -3.28 -12.14 18.58
C GLU A 49 -3.95 -12.03 17.23
N PHE A 50 -3.99 -10.81 16.67
CA PHE A 50 -4.48 -10.55 15.33
C PHE A 50 -3.75 -11.40 14.28
N SER A 51 -2.42 -11.36 14.26
CA SER A 51 -1.59 -12.15 13.34
C SER A 51 -1.84 -13.66 13.52
N CYS A 52 -1.91 -14.14 14.76
CA CYS A 52 -2.27 -15.52 15.09
C CYS A 52 -3.61 -15.95 14.48
N VAL A 53 -4.63 -15.11 14.61
CA VAL A 53 -5.97 -15.37 14.11
C VAL A 53 -5.98 -15.35 12.59
N LEU A 54 -5.26 -14.40 11.98
CA LEU A 54 -5.15 -14.29 10.53
C LEU A 54 -4.46 -15.53 9.93
N HIS A 55 -3.44 -16.09 10.59
CA HIS A 55 -2.79 -17.35 10.17
C HIS A 55 -3.74 -18.56 10.17
N GLN A 56 -4.83 -18.52 10.94
CA GLN A 56 -5.82 -19.60 10.99
C GLN A 56 -6.86 -19.50 9.87
N MET A 57 -6.93 -18.36 9.16
CA MET A 57 -7.88 -18.13 8.07
C MET A 57 -7.34 -18.67 6.74
N ARG A 58 -7.30 -20.00 6.62
CA ARG A 58 -6.70 -20.69 5.46
C ARG A 58 -7.39 -20.43 4.12
N CYS A 59 -8.67 -20.04 4.15
CA CYS A 59 -9.45 -19.73 2.96
C CYS A 59 -9.54 -18.23 2.67
N LEU A 60 -8.79 -17.39 3.37
CA LEU A 60 -8.86 -15.94 3.22
C LEU A 60 -8.50 -15.53 1.79
N GLN A 61 -9.39 -14.77 1.15
CA GLN A 61 -9.18 -14.22 -0.19
C GLN A 61 -9.17 -12.69 -0.17
N HIS A 62 -9.94 -12.09 0.73
CA HIS A 62 -10.17 -10.66 0.78
C HIS A 62 -10.01 -10.15 2.22
N LEU A 63 -9.06 -9.25 2.44
CA LEU A 63 -8.81 -8.62 3.73
C LEU A 63 -8.91 -7.10 3.59
N SER A 64 -9.73 -6.48 4.43
CA SER A 64 -9.83 -5.02 4.53
C SER A 64 -9.64 -4.59 5.98
N ILE A 65 -8.73 -3.65 6.21
CA ILE A 65 -8.39 -3.14 7.53
C ILE A 65 -8.45 -1.61 7.50
N THR A 66 -9.08 -1.02 8.50
CA THR A 66 -9.09 0.43 8.73
C THR A 66 -8.49 0.72 10.10
N LEU A 67 -7.45 1.55 10.13
CA LEU A 67 -6.81 2.10 11.33
C LEU A 67 -7.20 3.57 11.47
N GLU A 68 -7.82 3.94 12.58
CA GLU A 68 -8.40 5.26 12.77
C GLU A 68 -8.03 5.85 14.13
N GLY A 69 -7.19 6.88 14.12
CA GLY A 69 -6.66 7.52 15.32
C GLY A 69 -5.88 6.60 16.24
N CYS A 70 -5.25 5.55 15.72
CA CYS A 70 -4.48 4.63 16.56
C CYS A 70 -3.13 5.25 16.95
N LEU A 71 -2.94 5.53 18.25
CA LEU A 71 -1.79 6.26 18.78
C LEU A 71 -0.74 5.40 19.51
N HIS A 72 -1.07 4.14 19.82
CA HIS A 72 -0.20 3.28 20.62
C HIS A 72 -0.15 1.88 20.02
N PRO A 73 0.99 1.46 19.45
CA PRO A 73 1.17 0.06 19.14
C PRO A 73 1.32 -0.72 20.45
N SER A 74 0.52 -1.77 20.67
CA SER A 74 0.85 -2.71 21.76
C SER A 74 2.04 -3.55 21.29
N LEU A 75 3.25 -3.14 21.67
CA LEU A 75 4.52 -3.69 21.16
C LEU A 75 4.88 -5.07 21.73
N HIS A 76 3.92 -5.80 22.30
CA HIS A 76 4.13 -7.16 22.77
C HIS A 76 3.98 -8.17 21.63
N VAL A 77 4.80 -8.00 20.59
CA VAL A 77 4.94 -9.01 19.55
C VAL A 77 5.80 -10.13 20.13
N ARG A 78 5.15 -11.14 20.73
CA ARG A 78 5.82 -12.43 20.92
C ARG A 78 6.19 -12.95 19.53
N ARG A 79 7.47 -13.28 19.33
CA ARG A 79 7.95 -14.00 18.14
C ARG A 79 7.29 -15.37 18.11
N LEU A 80 6.10 -15.43 17.53
CA LEU A 80 5.51 -16.68 17.10
C LEU A 80 6.31 -17.16 15.89
N SER A 81 6.28 -18.46 15.61
CA SER A 81 6.74 -19.00 14.34
C SER A 81 5.88 -18.39 13.24
N ALA A 82 6.29 -17.22 12.73
CA ALA A 82 5.59 -16.55 11.66
C ALA A 82 5.71 -17.42 10.41
N PRO A 83 4.63 -17.53 9.60
CA PRO A 83 4.74 -18.11 8.28
C PRO A 83 5.82 -17.38 7.49
N ASP A 84 6.35 -18.06 6.48
CA ASP A 84 7.34 -17.47 5.61
C ASP A 84 6.79 -16.17 4.98
N PHE A 85 7.67 -15.20 4.84
CA PHE A 85 7.35 -13.90 4.26
C PHE A 85 6.72 -14.07 2.88
N ARG A 86 5.58 -13.40 2.63
CA ARG A 86 4.81 -13.47 1.38
C ARG A 86 4.48 -14.90 0.91
N SER A 87 4.23 -15.83 1.83
CA SER A 87 3.93 -17.23 1.51
C SER A 87 2.46 -17.52 1.22
N VAL A 88 1.54 -16.70 1.73
CA VAL A 88 0.10 -16.96 1.67
C VAL A 88 -0.57 -16.11 0.60
N PRO A 89 -0.99 -16.68 -0.55
CA PRO A 89 -1.65 -15.91 -1.59
C PRO A 89 -3.06 -15.48 -1.17
N ILE A 90 -3.41 -14.23 -1.45
CA ILE A 90 -4.79 -13.72 -1.34
C ILE A 90 -5.14 -12.89 -2.58
N ASN A 91 -6.43 -12.67 -2.83
CA ASN A 91 -6.87 -11.88 -3.98
C ASN A 91 -6.66 -10.38 -3.73
N THR A 92 -7.12 -9.88 -2.58
CA THR A 92 -7.11 -8.44 -2.29
C THR A 92 -6.72 -8.14 -0.85
N LEU A 93 -5.83 -7.17 -0.67
CA LEU A 93 -5.52 -6.52 0.60
C LEU A 93 -5.86 -5.02 0.51
N SER A 94 -6.72 -4.53 1.38
CA SER A 94 -7.05 -3.10 1.50
C SER A 94 -6.70 -2.61 2.89
N LEU A 95 -5.87 -1.58 2.98
CA LEU A 95 -5.49 -0.95 4.23
C LEU A 95 -5.74 0.56 4.17
N ILE A 96 -6.57 1.04 5.08
CA ILE A 96 -6.89 2.46 5.23
C ILE A 96 -6.30 2.93 6.56
N ILE A 97 -5.48 3.96 6.53
CA ILE A 97 -4.82 4.54 7.70
C ILE A 97 -5.22 6.00 7.76
N LYS A 98 -5.91 6.40 8.82
CA LYS A 98 -6.44 7.76 8.92
C LYS A 98 -6.55 8.35 10.32
N ASP A 99 -6.92 9.62 10.36
CA ASP A 99 -7.29 10.38 11.55
C ASP A 99 -6.17 10.43 12.60
N MET A 100 -4.98 10.85 12.19
CA MET A 100 -3.78 10.99 13.02
C MET A 100 -3.24 9.67 13.57
N THR A 101 -3.52 8.54 12.90
CA THR A 101 -2.85 7.27 13.19
C THR A 101 -1.33 7.42 13.03
N ARG A 102 -0.56 6.93 13.99
CA ARG A 102 0.92 7.04 13.97
C ARG A 102 1.58 6.03 13.02
N GLY A 103 2.76 6.39 12.51
CA GLY A 103 3.55 5.55 11.61
C GLY A 103 4.04 4.24 12.24
N ASP A 104 4.37 4.24 13.53
CA ASP A 104 4.75 3.01 14.25
C ASP A 104 3.63 1.98 14.36
N VAL A 105 2.36 2.43 14.42
CA VAL A 105 1.19 1.55 14.33
C VAL A 105 1.05 0.96 12.93
N ALA A 106 1.19 1.79 11.89
CA ALA A 106 1.16 1.34 10.49
C ALA A 106 2.23 0.28 10.23
N ARG A 107 3.48 0.55 10.63
CA ARG A 107 4.61 -0.37 10.56
C ARG A 107 4.32 -1.70 11.24
N ALA A 108 3.81 -1.67 12.46
CA ALA A 108 3.48 -2.89 13.20
C ALA A 108 2.35 -3.69 12.52
N MET A 109 1.39 -3.01 11.89
CA MET A 109 0.36 -3.65 11.06
C MET A 109 0.96 -4.28 9.80
N PHE A 110 1.85 -3.61 9.07
CA PHE A 110 2.51 -4.19 7.90
C PHE A 110 3.28 -5.46 8.26
N ASN A 111 3.95 -5.49 9.42
CA ASN A 111 4.62 -6.68 9.93
C ASN A 111 3.65 -7.83 10.17
N ALA A 112 2.51 -7.56 10.78
CA ALA A 112 1.46 -8.55 10.99
C ALA A 112 0.88 -9.10 9.68
N LEU A 113 0.97 -8.35 8.58
CA LEU A 113 0.45 -8.71 7.25
C LEU A 113 1.53 -9.24 6.29
N SER A 114 2.81 -9.20 6.68
CA SER A 114 3.97 -9.47 5.83
C SER A 114 4.02 -10.88 5.22
N PHE A 115 3.33 -11.85 5.83
CA PHE A 115 3.22 -13.22 5.32
C PHE A 115 2.24 -13.34 4.14
N LEU A 116 1.38 -12.33 3.91
CA LEU A 116 0.41 -12.32 2.83
C LEU A 116 1.05 -11.90 1.51
N ARG A 117 0.56 -12.49 0.42
CA ARG A 117 0.95 -12.22 -0.96
C ARG A 117 -0.29 -11.85 -1.77
N PRO A 118 -0.79 -10.61 -1.65
CA PRO A 118 -2.01 -10.21 -2.36
C PRO A 118 -1.74 -10.03 -3.86
N SER A 119 -2.74 -10.35 -4.68
CA SER A 119 -2.72 -9.99 -6.11
C SER A 119 -2.96 -8.48 -6.28
N HIS A 120 -3.91 -7.91 -5.54
CA HIS A 120 -4.20 -6.48 -5.54
C HIS A 120 -4.02 -5.91 -4.13
N CYS A 121 -3.24 -4.84 -3.99
CA CYS A 121 -3.01 -4.18 -2.73
C CYS A 121 -3.37 -2.70 -2.81
N THR A 122 -4.28 -2.26 -1.94
CA THR A 122 -4.69 -0.86 -1.82
C THR A 122 -4.23 -0.31 -0.47
N LEU A 123 -3.52 0.82 -0.49
CA LEU A 123 -3.14 1.59 0.69
C LEU A 123 -3.72 3.00 0.57
N SER A 124 -4.54 3.40 1.55
CA SER A 124 -5.08 4.75 1.64
C SER A 124 -4.56 5.42 2.91
N LEU A 125 -3.98 6.60 2.76
CA LEU A 125 -3.45 7.45 3.82
C LEU A 125 -4.26 8.75 3.85
N ASP A 126 -4.86 9.11 4.98
CA ASP A 126 -5.71 10.31 5.08
C ASP A 126 -5.58 11.00 6.45
N ASN A 127 -5.42 12.32 6.48
CA ASN A 127 -5.36 13.09 7.73
C ASN A 127 -4.28 12.58 8.71
N LEU A 128 -3.05 12.36 8.23
CA LEU A 128 -1.96 11.80 9.03
C LEU A 128 -1.06 12.88 9.63
N VAL A 129 -0.55 12.61 10.84
CA VAL A 129 0.51 13.40 11.48
C VAL A 129 1.84 12.80 11.05
N VAL A 130 2.49 13.45 10.09
CA VAL A 130 3.69 12.91 9.45
C VAL A 130 4.90 13.71 9.89
N ASN A 131 5.75 13.09 10.72
CA ASN A 131 7.12 13.57 10.94
C ASN A 131 8.05 13.04 9.84
N ASP A 132 7.82 11.79 9.41
CA ASP A 132 8.51 11.13 8.31
C ASP A 132 7.49 10.26 7.53
N PRO A 133 7.20 10.55 6.25
CA PRO A 133 6.26 9.77 5.45
C PRO A 133 6.69 8.33 5.23
N LEU A 134 8.00 8.05 5.28
CA LEU A 134 8.55 6.71 5.08
C LEU A 134 8.01 5.71 6.10
N GLU A 135 7.64 6.19 7.29
CA GLU A 135 7.09 5.33 8.34
C GLU A 135 5.79 4.63 7.92
N PHE A 136 5.06 5.18 6.94
CA PHE A 136 3.82 4.61 6.42
C PHE A 136 4.02 3.67 5.23
N PHE A 137 5.27 3.43 4.82
CA PHE A 137 5.60 2.47 3.75
C PHE A 137 6.62 1.42 4.20
N TRP A 138 7.28 1.59 5.33
CA TRP A 138 8.33 0.67 5.79
C TRP A 138 7.79 -0.37 6.78
N ASP A 139 8.17 -1.64 6.59
CA ASP A 139 7.88 -2.73 7.53
C ASP A 139 8.79 -2.70 8.79
N GLY A 140 9.98 -2.09 8.73
CA GLY A 140 10.90 -1.96 9.86
C GLY A 140 11.52 -3.26 10.38
N VAL A 141 11.33 -4.40 9.70
CA VAL A 141 11.84 -5.71 10.15
C VAL A 141 13.14 -6.09 9.43
N HIS A 142 13.30 -5.65 8.19
CA HIS A 142 14.42 -6.07 7.35
C HIS A 142 15.49 -4.97 7.32
N ALA A 143 16.68 -5.30 7.84
CA ALA A 143 17.80 -4.36 7.96
C ALA A 143 18.43 -4.00 6.59
N ASP A 144 18.27 -4.86 5.58
CA ASP A 144 18.72 -4.68 4.19
C ASP A 144 18.29 -5.93 3.39
N PRO A 145 17.67 -5.83 2.20
CA PRO A 145 17.13 -4.62 1.58
C PRO A 145 15.85 -4.14 2.24
N LEU A 146 15.58 -2.83 2.07
CA LEU A 146 14.41 -2.15 2.63
C LEU A 146 13.14 -2.73 2.02
N VAL A 147 12.40 -3.48 2.83
CA VAL A 147 11.12 -4.07 2.42
C VAL A 147 10.03 -3.02 2.61
N LEU A 148 9.38 -2.66 1.51
CA LEU A 148 8.26 -1.72 1.52
C LEU A 148 6.92 -2.45 1.44
N PHE A 149 5.94 -1.80 2.04
CA PHE A 149 4.52 -2.01 1.88
C PHE A 149 3.94 -0.80 1.14
N PRO A 150 2.96 -0.96 0.24
CA PRO A 150 2.28 -2.20 -0.18
C PRO A 150 3.13 -3.12 -1.07
N TYR A 151 2.71 -4.38 -1.17
CA TYR A 151 3.26 -5.38 -2.09
C TYR A 151 2.12 -6.09 -2.82
N GLY A 152 2.27 -6.37 -4.11
CA GLY A 152 1.27 -7.07 -4.93
C GLY A 152 1.52 -6.92 -6.43
N LEU A 153 0.76 -7.64 -7.24
CA LEU A 153 0.78 -7.54 -8.71
C LEU A 153 0.27 -6.16 -9.16
N SER A 154 -0.81 -5.71 -8.54
CA SER A 154 -1.43 -4.40 -8.77
C SER A 154 -1.45 -3.62 -7.45
N ILE A 155 -0.82 -2.45 -7.43
CA ILE A 155 -0.66 -1.60 -6.25
C ILE A 155 -1.42 -0.29 -6.46
N THR A 156 -2.30 0.05 -5.53
CA THR A 156 -2.94 1.36 -5.47
C THR A 156 -2.53 2.08 -4.19
N VAL A 157 -1.95 3.27 -4.33
CA VAL A 157 -1.66 4.15 -3.20
C VAL A 157 -2.44 5.44 -3.35
N THR A 158 -3.17 5.79 -2.31
CA THR A 158 -3.94 7.03 -2.24
C THR A 158 -3.52 7.82 -1.02
N VAL A 159 -3.19 9.10 -1.20
CA VAL A 159 -2.76 10.01 -0.14
C VAL A 159 -3.65 11.25 -0.14
N TYR A 160 -4.32 11.51 0.97
CA TYR A 160 -5.18 12.67 1.20
C TYR A 160 -4.74 13.42 2.47
N HIS A 161 -4.94 14.74 2.46
CA HIS A 161 -4.83 15.62 3.63
C HIS A 161 -3.66 15.29 4.59
N THR A 162 -2.41 15.51 4.18
CA THR A 162 -1.30 15.43 5.15
C THR A 162 -1.19 16.73 5.92
N VAL A 163 -1.21 16.67 7.26
CA VAL A 163 -1.27 17.85 8.14
C VAL A 163 0.02 18.69 8.04
N THR A 164 1.13 18.08 7.62
CA THR A 164 2.42 18.73 7.42
C THR A 164 2.76 18.80 5.92
N ASN A 165 3.37 19.90 5.49
CA ASN A 165 3.95 20.07 4.14
C ASN A 165 5.21 19.19 3.93
N GLY A 166 5.43 18.19 4.79
CA GLY A 166 6.73 17.60 5.08
C GLY A 166 6.99 16.26 4.41
N TRP A 167 6.53 16.06 3.17
CA TRP A 167 7.10 14.97 2.39
C TRP A 167 8.54 15.31 2.08
N ASP A 168 9.46 14.43 2.44
CA ASP A 168 10.87 14.60 2.10
C ASP A 168 10.97 14.68 0.56
N PRO A 169 11.47 15.80 -0.01
CA PRO A 169 11.68 15.89 -1.46
C PRO A 169 12.61 14.82 -2.02
N GLY A 170 13.38 14.15 -1.15
CA GLY A 170 14.24 13.02 -1.50
C GLY A 170 13.51 11.68 -1.63
N PHE A 171 12.27 11.54 -1.17
CA PHE A 171 11.55 10.26 -1.27
C PHE A 171 10.76 10.13 -2.58
N ASP A 172 11.14 9.15 -3.38
CA ASP A 172 10.42 8.75 -4.57
C ASP A 172 9.57 7.52 -4.29
N LEU A 173 8.27 7.71 -3.99
CA LEU A 173 7.39 6.58 -3.73
C LEU A 173 7.33 5.62 -4.92
N LEU A 174 7.26 6.13 -6.14
CA LEU A 174 7.08 5.30 -7.33
C LEU A 174 8.32 4.42 -7.56
N ALA A 175 9.52 5.00 -7.48
CA ALA A 175 10.76 4.25 -7.60
C ALA A 175 10.92 3.24 -6.46
N ALA A 176 10.52 3.63 -5.24
CA ALA A 176 10.57 2.78 -4.06
C ALA A 176 9.65 1.55 -4.23
N LEU A 177 8.41 1.73 -4.69
CA LEU A 177 7.47 0.64 -4.98
C LEU A 177 7.99 -0.29 -6.09
N ALA A 178 8.45 0.29 -7.21
CA ALA A 178 9.00 -0.49 -8.33
C ALA A 178 10.22 -1.33 -7.91
N ASN A 179 11.02 -0.87 -6.95
CA ASN A 179 12.21 -1.57 -6.49
C ASN A 179 11.98 -2.62 -5.39
N SER A 180 10.90 -2.49 -4.64
CA SER A 180 10.60 -3.36 -3.49
C SER A 180 9.63 -4.50 -3.83
N CYS A 181 8.95 -4.42 -4.98
CA CYS A 181 8.00 -5.41 -5.46
C CYS A 181 8.50 -6.05 -6.76
N ASP A 182 8.96 -7.30 -6.68
CA ASP A 182 9.47 -8.09 -7.80
C ASP A 182 8.35 -8.62 -8.72
N ILE A 183 7.10 -8.59 -8.25
CA ILE A 183 5.93 -9.05 -9.00
C ILE A 183 5.05 -7.91 -9.50
N VAL A 184 5.40 -6.64 -9.29
CA VAL A 184 4.49 -5.53 -9.63
C VAL A 184 4.37 -5.37 -11.15
N GLU A 185 3.13 -5.39 -11.64
CA GLU A 185 2.79 -5.10 -13.02
C GLU A 185 2.09 -3.74 -13.15
N GLU A 186 1.31 -3.33 -12.14
CA GLU A 186 0.52 -2.11 -12.19
C GLU A 186 0.70 -1.26 -10.93
N ILE A 187 0.92 0.05 -11.13
CA ILE A 187 0.99 1.02 -10.04
C ILE A 187 0.03 2.18 -10.30
N TYR A 188 -0.88 2.40 -9.37
CA TYR A 188 -1.83 3.51 -9.36
C TYR A 188 -1.50 4.42 -8.18
N ILE A 189 -1.20 5.69 -8.44
CA ILE A 189 -0.91 6.66 -7.39
C ILE A 189 -1.89 7.82 -7.51
N GLN A 190 -2.58 8.12 -6.41
CA GLN A 190 -3.41 9.29 -6.28
C GLN A 190 -2.96 10.14 -5.08
N ALA A 191 -2.58 11.39 -5.32
CA ALA A 191 -1.95 12.22 -4.28
C ALA A 191 -2.31 13.72 -4.38
N PRO A 192 -3.59 14.12 -4.26
CA PRO A 192 -4.01 15.51 -4.28
C PRO A 192 -3.28 16.32 -3.20
N GLY A 193 -2.66 17.43 -3.60
CA GLY A 193 -1.93 18.33 -2.71
C GLY A 193 -0.76 17.71 -1.92
N SER A 194 -0.25 16.53 -2.31
CA SER A 194 0.88 15.86 -1.63
C SER A 194 2.08 15.66 -2.57
N ALA A 195 3.28 16.00 -2.10
CA ALA A 195 4.53 15.83 -2.85
C ALA A 195 5.12 14.41 -2.69
N VAL A 196 4.36 13.40 -3.12
CA VAL A 196 4.70 11.97 -2.94
C VAL A 196 5.71 11.44 -3.97
N LEU A 197 5.91 12.18 -5.06
CA LEU A 197 6.76 11.77 -6.18
C LEU A 197 8.01 12.66 -6.25
N GLY A 198 9.10 12.21 -5.61
CA GLY A 198 10.40 12.90 -5.61
C GLY A 198 11.39 12.34 -6.65
N PHE A 199 11.47 12.92 -7.85
CA PHE A 199 12.37 12.42 -8.91
C PHE A 199 13.84 12.86 -8.76
N ALA A 200 14.24 13.33 -7.58
CA ALA A 200 15.58 13.85 -7.33
C ALA A 200 16.66 12.75 -7.31
N ALA A 201 16.27 11.51 -6.98
CA ALA A 201 17.19 10.40 -6.72
C ALA A 201 17.28 9.37 -7.87
N TYR A 202 16.70 9.63 -9.05
CA TYR A 202 16.89 8.78 -10.22
C TYR A 202 18.35 8.84 -10.69
N SER A 203 19.21 8.04 -10.07
CA SER A 203 20.45 7.60 -10.72
C SER A 203 20.11 6.52 -11.75
N ASP A 204 20.79 6.55 -12.89
CA ASP A 204 20.51 5.75 -14.10
C ASP A 204 20.48 4.21 -13.90
N ASN A 205 20.71 3.69 -12.70
CA ASN A 205 20.93 2.27 -12.42
C ASN A 205 19.95 1.63 -11.42
N LEU A 206 18.90 2.34 -10.98
CA LEU A 206 18.19 1.93 -9.75
C LEU A 206 16.98 1.00 -9.93
N VAL A 207 16.30 0.99 -11.07
CA VAL A 207 15.05 0.22 -11.21
C VAL A 207 15.32 -1.20 -11.70
N LYS A 208 15.15 -2.19 -10.82
CA LYS A 208 15.35 -3.61 -11.17
C LYS A 208 14.22 -4.16 -12.06
N HIS A 209 12.99 -3.73 -11.79
CA HIS A 209 11.79 -4.18 -12.48
C HIS A 209 10.89 -2.97 -12.74
N TYR A 210 10.53 -2.78 -14.01
CA TYR A 210 9.59 -1.74 -14.40
C TYR A 210 8.17 -2.31 -14.40
N PRO A 211 7.21 -1.69 -13.69
CA PRO A 211 5.81 -2.07 -13.84
C PRO A 211 5.39 -1.86 -15.30
N ALA A 212 4.51 -2.73 -15.81
CA ALA A 212 3.95 -2.61 -17.14
C ALA A 212 3.04 -1.38 -17.28
N PHE A 213 2.32 -1.02 -16.22
CA PHE A 213 1.37 0.08 -16.22
C PHE A 213 1.58 1.01 -15.02
N ILE A 214 1.60 2.32 -15.27
CA ILE A 214 1.59 3.35 -14.24
C ILE A 214 0.46 4.34 -14.53
N GLN A 215 -0.35 4.64 -13.52
CA GLN A 215 -1.32 5.73 -13.55
C GLN A 215 -1.07 6.70 -12.40
N LEU A 216 -0.92 7.98 -12.74
CA LEU A 216 -0.77 9.08 -11.79
C LEU A 216 -2.00 9.97 -11.88
N ARG A 217 -2.71 10.13 -10.77
CA ARG A 217 -3.99 10.83 -10.71
C ARG A 217 -4.01 11.91 -9.64
N TYR A 218 -4.41 13.12 -10.00
CA TYR A 218 -4.43 14.28 -9.09
C TYR A 218 -3.09 14.47 -8.35
N CYS A 219 -1.96 14.16 -9.00
CA CYS A 219 -0.64 14.35 -8.41
C CYS A 219 -0.20 15.81 -8.62
N ASP A 220 -0.76 16.73 -7.85
CA ASP A 220 -0.64 18.18 -8.11
C ASP A 220 0.79 18.72 -7.98
N HIS A 221 1.64 18.02 -7.22
CA HIS A 221 3.06 18.34 -7.06
C HIS A 221 3.98 17.66 -8.08
N LEU A 222 3.43 16.88 -9.01
CA LEU A 222 4.21 16.33 -10.12
C LEU A 222 4.67 17.49 -11.01
N SER A 223 5.98 17.73 -11.07
CA SER A 223 6.56 18.77 -11.93
C SER A 223 6.79 18.25 -13.36
N GLU A 224 6.85 19.17 -14.31
CA GLU A 224 7.16 18.85 -15.71
C GLU A 224 8.52 18.16 -15.86
N ASP A 225 9.55 18.65 -15.17
CA ASP A 225 10.90 18.04 -15.18
C ASP A 225 10.87 16.60 -14.63
N ALA A 226 10.13 16.38 -13.54
CA ALA A 226 9.91 15.07 -12.96
C ALA A 226 9.26 14.10 -13.97
N LEU A 227 8.17 14.53 -14.61
CA LEU A 227 7.49 13.74 -15.64
C LEU A 227 8.41 13.46 -16.84
N GLU A 228 9.18 14.44 -17.30
CA GLU A 228 10.15 14.21 -18.39
C GLU A 228 11.24 13.21 -18.01
N LYS A 229 11.74 13.25 -16.77
CA LYS A 229 12.68 12.25 -16.24
C LYS A 229 12.07 10.86 -16.18
N LEU A 230 10.83 10.76 -15.69
CA LEU A 230 10.06 9.51 -15.71
C LEU A 230 9.97 8.96 -17.14
N MET A 231 9.59 9.79 -18.11
CA MET A 231 9.46 9.37 -19.51
C MET A 231 10.79 8.94 -20.14
N LYS A 232 11.91 9.58 -19.78
CA LYS A 232 13.25 9.19 -20.23
C LYS A 232 13.69 7.85 -19.67
N ASN A 233 13.38 7.58 -18.40
CA ASN A 233 13.88 6.38 -17.72
C ASN A 233 13.03 5.14 -18.01
N PHE A 234 11.73 5.29 -18.25
CA PHE A 234 10.81 4.14 -18.31
C PHE A 234 10.52 3.65 -19.74
N LEU A 235 10.59 4.51 -20.77
CA LEU A 235 10.08 4.18 -22.10
C LEU A 235 11.13 3.79 -23.15
N PHE A 236 12.43 3.90 -22.82
CA PHE A 236 13.55 3.64 -23.73
C PHE A 236 14.14 2.22 -23.65
N GLY A 237 13.66 1.35 -22.75
CA GLY A 237 14.11 -0.05 -22.67
C GLY A 237 13.41 -0.94 -23.71
N GLU A 238 14.16 -1.53 -24.63
CA GLU A 238 13.63 -2.54 -25.57
C GLU A 238 13.22 -3.81 -24.79
N GLY A 239 11.90 -4.09 -24.73
CA GLY A 239 11.35 -5.41 -24.41
C GLY A 239 10.95 -5.69 -22.95
N THR A 240 11.42 -4.92 -21.96
CA THR A 240 11.09 -5.14 -20.53
C THR A 240 10.75 -3.86 -19.75
N GLY A 241 10.51 -2.75 -20.47
CA GLY A 241 10.18 -1.45 -19.87
C GLY A 241 8.68 -1.21 -19.71
N LEU A 242 8.34 -0.07 -19.11
CA LEU A 242 6.96 0.41 -18.93
C LEU A 242 6.19 0.37 -20.25
N GLN A 243 5.04 -0.30 -20.27
CA GLN A 243 4.22 -0.43 -21.46
C GLN A 243 3.34 0.80 -21.65
N SER A 244 2.74 1.30 -20.55
CA SER A 244 1.82 2.43 -20.59
C SER A 244 1.96 3.34 -19.36
N LEU A 245 1.92 4.64 -19.60
CA LEU A 245 1.79 5.68 -18.58
C LEU A 245 0.50 6.47 -18.81
N GLU A 246 -0.27 6.67 -17.75
CA GLU A 246 -1.46 7.51 -17.76
C GLU A 246 -1.36 8.65 -16.74
N ILE A 247 -1.60 9.89 -17.20
CA ILE A 247 -1.61 11.10 -16.37
C ILE A 247 -3.02 11.70 -16.33
N ILE A 248 -3.65 11.75 -15.15
CA ILE A 248 -5.03 12.20 -14.97
C ILE A 248 -5.09 13.39 -14.03
N SER A 249 -5.50 14.55 -14.56
CA SER A 249 -5.84 15.77 -13.81
C SER A 249 -4.75 16.21 -12.82
N CYS A 250 -3.48 16.15 -13.21
CA CYS A 250 -2.35 16.65 -12.43
C CYS A 250 -2.10 18.14 -12.74
N VAL A 251 -2.47 19.03 -11.82
CA VAL A 251 -2.46 20.50 -12.08
C VAL A 251 -1.05 21.06 -12.34
N GLY A 252 -0.01 20.42 -11.81
CA GLY A 252 1.39 20.83 -12.00
C GLY A 252 1.95 20.63 -13.41
N ILE A 253 1.17 20.04 -14.34
CA ILE A 253 1.62 19.68 -15.68
C ILE A 253 0.85 20.47 -16.75
N SER A 254 1.56 21.18 -17.64
CA SER A 254 0.90 21.91 -18.72
C SER A 254 0.39 20.97 -19.81
N VAL A 255 -0.75 21.35 -20.41
CA VAL A 255 -1.30 20.67 -21.59
C VAL A 255 -0.29 20.62 -22.74
N ARG A 256 0.53 21.67 -22.92
CA ARG A 256 1.57 21.71 -23.96
C ARG A 256 2.62 20.61 -23.79
N LEU A 257 3.00 20.29 -22.54
CA LEU A 257 3.90 19.16 -22.29
C LEU A 257 3.20 17.84 -22.60
N LEU A 258 1.95 17.66 -22.16
CA LEU A 258 1.18 16.43 -22.38
C LEU A 258 0.99 16.12 -23.88
N GLU A 259 0.64 17.14 -24.68
CA GLU A 259 0.52 17.02 -26.14
C GLU A 259 1.86 16.61 -26.77
N ARG A 260 2.96 17.28 -26.41
CA ARG A 260 4.31 16.92 -26.89
C ARG A 260 4.72 15.49 -26.52
N LEU A 261 4.42 15.05 -25.30
CA LEU A 261 4.70 13.69 -24.86
C LEU A 261 3.83 12.68 -25.63
N HIS A 262 2.56 12.98 -25.85
CA HIS A 262 1.68 12.11 -26.64
C HIS A 262 2.13 12.01 -28.11
N GLU A 263 2.50 13.11 -28.76
CA GLU A 263 3.08 13.08 -30.11
C GLU A 263 4.35 12.23 -30.19
N LYS A 264 5.18 12.27 -29.14
CA LYS A 264 6.45 11.54 -29.08
C LYS A 264 6.27 10.05 -28.78
N PHE A 265 5.34 9.68 -27.89
CA PHE A 265 5.23 8.31 -27.36
C PHE A 265 3.96 7.57 -27.81
N GLY A 266 3.04 8.24 -28.49
CA GLY A 266 1.84 7.68 -29.08
C GLY A 266 0.95 6.96 -28.07
N ALA A 267 0.51 5.75 -28.43
CA ALA A 267 -0.40 4.93 -27.62
C ALA A 267 0.19 4.41 -26.30
N ARG A 268 1.46 4.67 -26.00
CA ARG A 268 2.06 4.31 -24.69
C ARG A 268 1.89 5.40 -23.65
N PHE A 269 1.36 6.56 -24.05
CA PHE A 269 1.15 7.70 -23.17
C PHE A 269 -0.27 8.24 -23.32
N TYR A 270 -1.04 8.14 -22.25
CA TYR A 270 -2.40 8.63 -22.15
C TYR A 270 -2.49 9.78 -21.17
N TYR A 271 -3.33 10.77 -21.47
CA TYR A 271 -3.59 11.84 -20.53
C TYR A 271 -5.05 12.30 -20.58
N ARG A 272 -5.53 12.78 -19.44
CA ARG A 272 -6.83 13.43 -19.29
C ARG A 272 -6.67 14.61 -18.34
N SER A 273 -6.83 15.83 -18.84
CA SER A 273 -6.83 17.06 -18.02
C SER A 273 -8.13 17.18 -17.23
#